data_AF-F8PA84-F1
#
_entry.id   AF-F8PA84-F1
#
_cell.length_a   1.000
_cell.length_b   1.000
_cell.length_c   1.000
_cell.angle_alpha   90.00
_cell.angle_beta   90.00
_cell.angle_gamma   90.00
#
_symmetry.space_group_name_H-M   'P 1'
#
loop_
_entity.id
_entity.type
_entity.pdbx_description
1 polymer ?
#
loop_
_entity_poly.entity_id
_entity_poly.type
_entity_poly.pdbx_seq_one_letter_code
_entity_poly.pdbx_strand_id
1 'polypeptide(L)'
;MNQPTTLSVITMPIPGTRYAPKKFKGDYTRVRDFVLHYERICHANNVTADDEKCSSILQYCSTYVREIIEGMKHFITPSWNSLKDEILQYFDAAKAEAKFKEHHLKQLVDASHKKKMGSLDDFKSYMRKYVRVGGWL
;
A
#
# COMPACT_ATOMS: atom_id res chain seq x y z
N MET A 1 2.01 -35.53 17.56
CA MET A 1 1.83 -35.56 16.10
C MET A 1 1.44 -34.15 15.66
N ASN A 2 2.37 -33.38 15.09
CA ASN A 2 2.02 -32.09 14.50
C ASN A 2 1.53 -32.37 13.09
N GLN A 3 0.23 -32.22 12.82
CA GLN A 3 -0.26 -32.24 11.45
C GLN A 3 0.45 -31.12 10.68
N PRO A 4 0.91 -31.38 9.44
CA PRO A 4 1.39 -30.30 8.59
C PRO A 4 0.20 -29.37 8.34
N THR A 5 0.24 -28.17 8.89
CA THR A 5 -0.79 -27.15 8.66
C THR A 5 -0.83 -26.91 7.15
N THR A 6 -1.89 -27.36 6.48
CA THR A 6 -2.07 -27.14 5.04
C THR A 6 -2.28 -25.66 4.82
N LEU A 7 -1.22 -24.97 4.37
CA LEU A 7 -1.24 -23.56 4.03
C LEU A 7 -2.20 -23.34 2.85
N SER A 8 -3.19 -22.47 3.05
CA SER A 8 -4.24 -22.15 2.08
C SER A 8 -4.90 -20.82 2.44
N VAL A 9 -5.96 -20.43 1.72
CA VAL A 9 -6.78 -19.24 2.05
C VAL A 9 -7.27 -19.26 3.51
N ILE A 10 -7.52 -20.44 4.09
CA ILE A 10 -8.03 -20.61 5.46
C ILE A 10 -7.00 -20.19 6.52
N THR A 11 -5.70 -20.33 6.22
CA THR A 11 -4.63 -19.98 7.17
C THR A 11 -4.25 -18.50 7.11
N MET A 12 -4.87 -17.72 6.22
CA MET A 12 -4.61 -16.29 6.12
C MET A 12 -5.03 -15.54 7.40
N PRO A 13 -4.31 -14.46 7.78
CA PRO A 13 -4.60 -13.74 9.01
C PRO A 13 -6.03 -13.19 9.04
N ILE A 14 -6.72 -13.42 10.14
CA ILE A 14 -8.07 -12.90 10.38
C ILE A 14 -8.02 -11.36 10.45
N PRO A 15 -8.92 -10.62 9.76
CA PRO A 15 -9.00 -9.17 9.83
C PRO A 15 -8.99 -8.64 11.26
N GLY A 16 -8.17 -7.61 11.51
CA GLY A 16 -8.02 -7.01 12.83
C GLY A 16 -6.96 -7.67 13.72
N THR A 17 -6.41 -8.82 13.32
CA THR A 17 -5.24 -9.40 14.00
C THR A 17 -3.95 -8.67 13.63
N ARG A 18 -2.90 -8.87 14.43
CA ARG A 18 -1.58 -8.22 14.27
C ARG A 18 -0.97 -8.44 12.88
N TYR A 19 -1.18 -9.61 12.29
CA TYR A 19 -0.56 -10.03 11.03
C TYR A 19 -1.45 -9.77 9.82
N ALA A 20 -2.68 -9.31 10.01
CA ALA A 20 -3.56 -8.95 8.92
C ALA A 20 -3.20 -7.56 8.34
N PRO A 21 -3.44 -7.33 7.05
CA PRO A 21 -3.39 -5.99 6.49
C PRO A 21 -4.39 -5.10 7.23
N LYS A 22 -4.00 -3.84 7.43
CA LYS A 22 -4.97 -2.84 7.87
C LYS A 22 -6.08 -2.74 6.82
N LYS A 23 -7.33 -2.73 7.28
CA LYS A 23 -8.50 -2.64 6.41
C LYS A 23 -8.35 -1.49 5.40
N PHE A 24 -8.39 -1.82 4.12
CA PHE A 24 -8.27 -0.86 3.03
C PHE A 24 -9.62 -0.19 2.78
N LYS A 25 -9.59 1.14 2.65
CA LYS A 25 -10.80 1.97 2.54
C LYS A 25 -10.84 2.82 1.27
N GLY A 26 -9.95 2.53 0.29
CA GLY A 26 -9.88 3.27 -0.98
C GLY A 26 -8.92 4.47 -0.98
N ASP A 27 -8.02 4.56 0.01
CA ASP A 27 -7.04 5.65 0.10
C ASP A 27 -5.91 5.45 -0.93
N TYR A 28 -5.80 6.39 -1.87
CA TYR A 28 -4.79 6.39 -2.93
C TYR A 28 -3.35 6.32 -2.41
N THR A 29 -3.07 6.86 -1.23
CA THR A 29 -1.73 6.81 -0.62
C THR A 29 -1.36 5.43 -0.09
N ARG A 30 -2.35 4.55 0.09
CA ARG A 30 -2.18 3.27 0.77
C ARG A 30 -2.44 2.06 -0.13
N VAL A 31 -2.98 2.26 -1.33
CA VAL A 31 -3.36 1.15 -2.22
C VAL A 31 -2.17 0.27 -2.61
N ARG A 32 -0.99 0.86 -2.91
CA ARG A 32 0.23 0.07 -3.23
C ARG A 32 0.68 -0.79 -2.05
N ASP A 33 0.84 -0.16 -0.88
CA ASP A 33 1.29 -0.86 0.33
C ASP A 33 0.29 -1.95 0.74
N PHE A 34 -1.01 -1.69 0.57
CA PHE A 34 -2.06 -2.66 0.82
C PHE A 34 -1.94 -3.88 -0.08
N VAL A 35 -1.88 -3.69 -1.41
CA VAL A 35 -1.74 -4.77 -2.39
C VAL A 35 -0.46 -5.56 -2.16
N LEU A 36 0.67 -4.89 -1.90
CA LEU A 36 1.95 -5.56 -1.63
C LEU A 36 1.90 -6.39 -0.35
N HIS A 37 1.29 -5.87 0.72
CA HIS A 37 1.15 -6.63 1.96
C HIS A 37 0.25 -7.85 1.75
N TYR A 38 -0.83 -7.69 0.99
CA TYR A 38 -1.70 -8.79 0.62
C TYR A 38 -0.96 -9.89 -0.17
N GLU A 39 -0.16 -9.55 -1.18
CA GLU A 39 0.65 -10.52 -1.95
C GLU A 39 1.62 -11.31 -1.06
N ARG A 40 2.23 -10.65 -0.07
CA ARG A 40 3.10 -11.31 0.92
C ARG A 40 2.35 -12.33 1.76
N ILE A 41 1.10 -12.04 2.13
CA ILE A 41 0.26 -12.97 2.87
C ILE A 41 -0.12 -14.17 2.00
N CYS A 42 -0.51 -13.93 0.75
CA CYS A 42 -0.80 -15.01 -0.19
C CYS A 42 0.40 -15.93 -0.36
N HIS A 43 1.59 -15.36 -0.57
CA HIS A 43 2.84 -16.11 -0.68
C HIS A 43 3.14 -16.90 0.60
N ALA A 44 3.00 -16.30 1.79
CA ALA A 44 3.23 -16.98 3.06
C ALA A 44 2.23 -18.12 3.34
N ASN A 45 1.06 -18.10 2.71
CA ASN A 45 0.00 -19.09 2.87
C ASN A 45 -0.17 -19.99 1.64
N ASN A 46 0.81 -20.02 0.72
CA ASN A 46 0.76 -20.80 -0.52
C ASN A 46 -0.51 -20.60 -1.36
N VAL A 47 -1.12 -19.41 -1.29
CA VAL A 47 -2.26 -19.04 -2.13
C VAL A 47 -1.73 -18.64 -3.51
N THR A 48 -1.78 -19.58 -4.45
CA THR A 48 -1.21 -19.41 -5.79
C THR A 48 -2.26 -19.20 -6.86
N ALA A 49 -3.45 -19.77 -6.69
CA ALA A 49 -4.53 -19.70 -7.67
C ALA A 49 -5.13 -18.28 -7.75
N ASP A 50 -5.44 -17.84 -8.97
CA ASP A 50 -5.87 -16.46 -9.22
C ASP A 50 -7.28 -16.19 -8.69
N ASP A 51 -8.17 -17.17 -8.76
CA ASP A 51 -9.53 -17.11 -8.18
C ASP A 51 -9.49 -16.99 -6.65
N GLU A 52 -8.62 -17.75 -5.98
CA GLU A 52 -8.39 -17.63 -4.54
C GLU A 52 -7.83 -16.25 -4.18
N LYS A 53 -6.89 -15.72 -4.96
CA LYS A 53 -6.35 -14.38 -4.73
C LYS A 53 -7.38 -13.27 -5.00
N CYS A 54 -8.19 -13.39 -6.05
CA CYS A 54 -9.20 -12.39 -6.36
C CYS A 54 -10.28 -12.36 -5.29
N SER A 55 -10.71 -13.51 -4.77
CA SER A 55 -11.75 -13.59 -3.74
C SER A 55 -11.25 -13.20 -2.35
N SER A 56 -10.07 -13.66 -1.92
CA SER A 56 -9.60 -13.46 -0.54
C SER A 56 -9.14 -12.03 -0.23
N ILE A 57 -8.75 -11.22 -1.22
CA ILE A 57 -8.42 -9.80 -0.99
C ILE A 57 -9.60 -9.01 -0.40
N LEU A 58 -10.84 -9.40 -0.76
CA LEU A 58 -12.06 -8.75 -0.28
C LEU A 58 -12.17 -8.79 1.25
N GLN A 59 -11.61 -9.80 1.90
CA GLN A 59 -11.63 -9.94 3.36
C GLN A 59 -10.94 -8.76 4.07
N TYR A 60 -10.02 -8.08 3.38
CA TYR A 60 -9.25 -6.97 3.91
C TYR A 60 -9.73 -5.59 3.43
N CYS A 61 -10.85 -5.54 2.71
CA CYS A 61 -11.44 -4.32 2.15
C CYS A 61 -12.65 -3.83 2.98
N SER A 62 -12.93 -2.53 2.95
CA SER A 62 -14.23 -1.98 3.38
C SER A 62 -15.35 -2.41 2.44
N THR A 63 -16.60 -2.38 2.91
CA THR A 63 -17.78 -2.73 2.10
C THR A 63 -17.77 -1.97 0.76
N TYR A 64 -17.58 -0.65 0.81
CA TYR A 64 -17.45 0.19 -0.37
C TYR A 64 -16.38 -0.29 -1.37
N VAL A 65 -15.19 -0.63 -0.88
CA VAL A 65 -14.11 -1.12 -1.75
C VAL A 65 -14.41 -2.52 -2.27
N ARG A 66 -15.06 -3.38 -1.49
CA ARG A 66 -15.47 -4.72 -1.91
C ARG A 66 -16.41 -4.64 -3.10
N GLU A 67 -17.47 -3.84 -2.99
CA GLU A 67 -18.46 -3.64 -4.05
C GLU A 67 -17.82 -3.12 -5.35
N ILE A 68 -16.82 -2.24 -5.24
CA ILE A 68 -16.05 -1.77 -6.41
C ILE A 68 -15.26 -2.92 -7.04
N ILE A 69 -14.50 -3.67 -6.23
CA ILE A 69 -13.65 -4.78 -6.73
C ILE A 69 -14.52 -5.88 -7.34
N GLU A 70 -15.66 -6.20 -6.72
CA GLU A 70 -16.60 -7.21 -7.23
C GLU A 70 -17.17 -6.84 -8.61
N GLY A 71 -17.26 -5.54 -8.92
CA GLY A 71 -17.65 -5.03 -10.24
C GLY A 71 -16.53 -4.99 -11.29
N MET A 72 -15.28 -5.27 -10.93
CA MET A 72 -14.14 -5.23 -11.87
C MET A 72 -14.12 -6.43 -12.79
N LYS A 73 -13.72 -6.22 -14.06
CA LYS A 73 -13.76 -7.29 -15.07
C LYS A 73 -12.85 -8.47 -14.71
N HIS A 74 -11.70 -8.21 -14.10
CA HIS A 74 -10.71 -9.22 -13.73
C HIS A 74 -10.98 -9.88 -12.37
N PHE A 75 -12.03 -9.43 -11.67
CA PHE A 75 -12.60 -10.15 -10.55
C PHE A 75 -13.63 -11.18 -11.05
N ILE A 76 -14.50 -10.77 -11.98
CA ILE A 76 -15.51 -11.63 -12.60
C ILE A 76 -14.88 -12.77 -13.40
N THR A 77 -13.85 -12.45 -14.19
CA THR A 77 -12.97 -13.42 -14.86
C THR A 77 -11.63 -13.38 -14.16
N PRO A 78 -11.38 -14.28 -13.17
CA PRO A 78 -10.29 -14.12 -12.23
C PRO A 78 -8.93 -14.06 -12.92
N SER A 79 -8.25 -12.93 -12.75
CA SER A 79 -6.86 -12.74 -13.13
C SER A 79 -6.21 -11.80 -12.15
N TRP A 80 -5.37 -12.33 -11.26
CA TRP A 80 -4.83 -11.57 -10.14
C TRP A 80 -3.99 -10.39 -10.61
N ASN A 81 -3.08 -10.62 -11.56
CA ASN A 81 -2.17 -9.59 -12.05
C ASN A 81 -2.94 -8.42 -12.68
N SER A 82 -3.95 -8.73 -13.49
CA SER A 82 -4.76 -7.71 -14.15
C SER A 82 -5.72 -7.00 -13.18
N LEU A 83 -6.27 -7.72 -12.18
CA LEU A 83 -7.08 -7.13 -11.12
C LEU A 83 -6.24 -6.20 -10.25
N LYS A 84 -5.00 -6.57 -9.93
CA LYS A 84 -4.04 -5.73 -9.22
C LYS A 84 -3.81 -4.41 -9.96
N ASP A 85 -3.54 -4.46 -11.25
CA ASP A 85 -3.33 -3.26 -12.06
C ASP A 85 -4.59 -2.38 -12.10
N GLU A 86 -5.76 -3.00 -12.23
CA GLU A 86 -7.06 -2.32 -12.20
C GLU A 86 -7.32 -1.65 -10.84
N ILE A 87 -7.05 -2.32 -9.72
CA ILE A 87 -7.13 -1.75 -8.36
C ILE A 87 -6.18 -0.55 -8.21
N LEU A 88 -4.92 -0.68 -8.66
CA LEU A 88 -3.94 0.39 -8.58
C LEU A 88 -4.36 1.61 -9.41
N GLN A 89 -4.96 1.37 -10.58
CA GLN A 89 -5.46 2.43 -11.45
C GLN A 89 -6.71 3.11 -10.86
N TYR A 90 -7.73 2.36 -10.43
CA TYR A 90 -8.99 2.90 -9.94
C TYR A 90 -8.84 3.72 -8.66
N PHE A 91 -7.92 3.33 -7.78
CA PHE A 91 -7.60 4.09 -6.57
C PHE A 91 -6.44 5.08 -6.77
N ASP A 92 -6.08 5.39 -8.01
CA ASP A 92 -5.10 6.43 -8.38
C ASP A 92 -3.78 6.31 -7.59
N ALA A 93 -3.19 5.11 -7.62
CA ALA A 93 -1.92 4.86 -6.97
C ALA A 93 -0.86 5.87 -7.43
N ALA A 94 -0.82 6.22 -8.71
CA ALA A 94 0.12 7.19 -9.29
C ALA A 94 0.11 8.54 -8.56
N LYS A 95 -1.06 9.03 -8.10
CA LYS A 95 -1.13 10.26 -7.30
C LYS A 95 -0.34 10.21 -5.99
N ALA A 96 -0.08 9.03 -5.45
CA ALA A 96 0.77 8.86 -4.27
C ALA A 96 2.28 8.95 -4.58
N GLU A 97 2.70 8.81 -5.84
CA GLU A 97 4.11 8.94 -6.24
C GLU A 97 4.58 10.40 -6.10
N ALA A 98 3.69 11.36 -6.38
CA ALA A 98 3.88 12.77 -6.05
C ALA A 98 3.52 13.06 -4.57
N LYS A 99 4.15 12.33 -3.64
CA LYS A 99 3.90 12.45 -2.18
C LYS A 99 4.10 13.88 -1.68
N PHE A 100 5.01 14.61 -2.32
CA PHE A 100 5.22 16.03 -2.11
C PHE A 100 5.04 16.78 -3.44
N LYS A 101 4.73 18.07 -3.35
CA LYS A 101 4.61 18.98 -4.49
C LYS A 101 5.65 20.08 -4.33
N GLU A 102 5.97 20.81 -5.40
CA GLU A 102 6.99 21.87 -5.39
C GLU A 102 6.80 22.89 -4.25
N HIS A 103 5.55 23.22 -3.90
CA HIS A 103 5.27 24.15 -2.79
C HIS A 103 5.72 23.61 -1.43
N HIS A 104 5.76 22.30 -1.20
CA HIS A 104 6.31 21.71 0.02
C HIS A 104 7.84 21.89 0.09
N LEU A 105 8.53 21.84 -1.06
CA LEU A 105 9.95 22.13 -1.12
C LEU A 105 10.22 23.61 -0.83
N LYS A 106 9.41 24.51 -1.42
CA LYS A 106 9.48 25.94 -1.15
C LYS A 106 9.27 26.25 0.34
N GLN A 107 8.24 25.66 0.96
CA GLN A 107 8.00 25.80 2.40
C GLN A 107 9.17 25.31 3.25
N LEU A 108 9.81 24.20 2.87
CA LEU A 108 11.00 23.68 3.57
C LEU A 108 12.17 24.67 3.48
N VAL A 109 12.43 25.22 2.29
CA VAL A 109 13.49 26.20 2.06
C VAL A 109 13.21 27.48 2.85
N ASP A 110 12.00 28.02 2.76
CA ASP A 110 11.58 29.23 3.47
C ASP A 110 11.69 29.07 5.00
N ALA A 111 11.28 27.91 5.54
CA ALA A 111 11.39 27.61 6.97
C ALA A 111 12.86 27.44 7.42
N SER A 112 13.70 26.87 6.55
CA SER A 112 15.11 26.63 6.84
C SER A 112 15.94 27.91 6.73
N HIS A 113 15.59 28.81 5.81
CA HIS A 113 16.22 30.12 5.67
C HIS A 113 16.02 31.01 6.92
N LYS A 114 14.91 30.83 7.64
CA LYS A 114 14.63 31.56 8.90
C LYS A 114 15.52 31.12 10.08
N LYS A 115 16.23 30.01 9.98
CA LYS A 115 17.08 29.47 11.05
C LYS A 115 18.51 29.32 10.57
N LYS A 116 19.45 29.94 11.28
CA LYS A 116 20.88 29.73 11.02
C LYS A 116 21.25 28.28 11.36
N MET A 117 21.79 27.54 10.40
CA MET A 117 22.39 26.23 10.66
C MET A 117 23.78 26.45 11.24
N GLY A 118 23.93 26.23 12.55
CA GLY A 118 25.17 26.51 13.26
C GLY A 118 26.12 25.31 13.34
N SER A 119 25.63 24.12 13.00
CA SER A 119 26.35 22.86 13.16
C SER A 119 26.17 21.92 11.98
N LEU A 120 27.07 20.93 11.88
CA LEU A 120 26.93 19.83 10.93
C LEU A 120 25.67 18.99 11.20
N ASP A 121 25.22 18.89 12.45
CA ASP A 121 24.01 18.16 12.79
C ASP A 121 22.75 18.88 12.31
N ASP A 122 22.72 20.21 12.38
CA ASP A 122 21.65 21.03 11.79
C ASP A 122 21.58 20.83 10.27
N PHE A 123 22.74 20.82 9.60
CA PHE A 123 22.82 20.57 8.17
C PHE A 123 22.34 19.15 7.81
N LYS A 124 22.78 18.11 8.53
CA LYS A 124 22.30 16.73 8.31
C LYS A 124 20.79 16.61 8.57
N SER A 125 20.27 17.31 9.57
CA SER A 125 18.84 17.37 9.87
C SER A 125 18.04 18.01 8.73
N TYR A 126 18.55 19.12 8.18
CA TYR A 126 18.00 19.73 6.97
C TYR A 126 18.05 18.77 5.79
N MET A 127 19.20 18.13 5.51
CA MET A 127 19.35 17.20 4.39
C MET A 127 18.36 16.03 4.46
N ARG A 128 18.10 15.46 5.64
CA ARG A 128 17.06 14.43 5.81
C ARG A 128 15.66 14.96 5.44
N LYS A 129 15.34 16.20 5.82
CA LYS A 129 14.05 16.83 5.46
C LYS A 129 13.99 17.16 3.97
N TYR A 130 15.11 17.60 3.38
CA TYR A 130 15.23 17.89 1.97
C TYR A 130 15.04 16.63 1.13
N VAL A 131 15.79 15.56 1.41
CA VAL A 131 15.64 14.26 0.72
C VAL A 131 14.21 13.72 0.87
N ARG A 132 13.60 13.88 2.05
CA ARG A 132 12.20 13.49 2.28
C ARG A 132 11.20 14.21 1.36
N VAL A 133 11.46 15.45 0.95
CA VAL A 133 10.55 16.26 0.13
C VAL A 133 10.99 16.27 -1.34
N GLY A 134 12.22 16.71 -1.61
CA GLY A 134 12.79 16.82 -2.95
C GLY A 134 13.13 15.49 -3.61
N GLY A 135 13.26 14.39 -2.86
CA GLY A 135 13.42 13.05 -3.45
C GLY A 135 12.13 12.46 -4.04
N TRP A 136 11.01 13.18 -3.97
CA TRP A 136 9.70 12.79 -4.48
C TRP A 136 9.15 13.76 -5.54
N LEU A 137 9.98 14.70 -6.00
CA LEU A 137 9.70 15.66 -7.09
C LEU A 137 10.51 15.26 -8.32
#